data_AF-A0AAD7W569-F1
#
_entry.id   AF-A0AAD7W569-F1
#
_cell.length_a   1.000
_cell.length_b   1.000
_cell.length_c   1.000
_cell.angle_alpha   90.00
_cell.angle_beta   90.00
_cell.angle_gamma   90.00
#
_symmetry.space_group_name_H-M   'P 1'
#
loop_
_entity.id
_entity.type
_entity.pdbx_description
1 polymer ?
#
loop_
_entity_poly.entity_id
_entity_poly.type
_entity_poly.pdbx_seq_one_letter_code
_entity_poly.pdbx_strand_id
1 'polypeptide(L)'
;MSSNFGSSQSEWVRLSKSLNKGENAYIEERMVKIEKCLEDNGINLKVGSVPHIAVLGSGGGERAMLGLLGCLDQMGQDNLLDSVLYLCGVSGSTWCMSILYEDPDWSSNLLSLKPKLIKRLTETPTDLSKIIGWLTEAIKHENYSLTDIWAATVTYACVKGIDRSQLSGQKQRDATNPYPIYAVVDKGLKQDGQTAACWFELSPHEAGYSHVGAFIDTSAFGCQFEAGVLKQKLTRGTSCTCKVCVAVLLQIGKKTRERYYR
;
A
#
# COMPACT_ATOMS: atom_id res chain seq x y z
N MET A 1 30.94 24.67 15.07
CA MET A 1 30.26 24.06 16.23
C MET A 1 29.44 22.89 15.72
N SER A 2 30.01 21.71 15.83
CA SER A 2 29.39 20.42 15.50
C SER A 2 28.36 20.10 16.56
N SER A 3 27.08 20.30 16.26
CA SER A 3 26.00 19.84 17.13
C SER A 3 25.85 18.33 16.98
N ASN A 4 26.33 17.60 17.98
CA ASN A 4 25.99 16.20 18.23
C ASN A 4 24.47 16.07 18.37
N PHE A 5 23.78 15.66 17.30
CA PHE A 5 22.44 15.08 17.43
C PHE A 5 22.61 13.71 18.09
N GLY A 6 22.43 13.68 19.41
CA GLY A 6 22.32 12.45 20.18
C GLY A 6 21.22 11.56 19.57
N SER A 7 21.57 10.31 19.32
CA SER A 7 20.73 9.28 18.74
C SER A 7 19.65 8.78 19.72
N SER A 8 18.73 9.65 20.15
CA SER A 8 17.46 9.15 20.68
C SER A 8 16.61 8.73 19.49
N GLN A 9 16.65 7.44 19.12
CA GLN A 9 15.62 6.90 18.25
C GLN A 9 14.27 7.22 18.90
N SER A 10 13.42 7.95 18.19
CA SER A 10 12.03 8.06 18.61
C SER A 10 11.44 6.65 18.64
N GLU A 11 10.71 6.34 19.72
CA GLU A 11 9.92 5.09 19.82
C GLU A 11 8.95 4.93 18.64
N TRP A 12 8.52 6.04 18.04
CA TRP A 12 7.47 6.07 17.04
C TRP A 12 7.96 6.24 15.60
N VAL A 13 9.15 6.83 15.42
CA VAL A 13 9.73 7.10 14.10
C VAL A 13 11.07 6.38 13.96
N ARG A 14 11.10 5.39 13.08
CA ARG A 14 12.32 4.70 12.67
C ARG A 14 13.09 5.56 11.68
N LEU A 15 14.35 5.84 12.02
CA LEU A 15 15.31 6.49 11.12
C LEU A 15 16.35 5.47 10.68
N SER A 16 16.13 4.86 9.52
CA SER A 16 17.09 3.98 8.86
C SER A 16 16.72 3.77 7.39
N LYS A 17 17.74 3.61 6.54
CA LYS A 17 17.58 3.22 5.13
C LYS A 17 17.47 1.72 4.91
N SER A 18 17.67 0.91 5.96
CA SER A 18 17.46 -0.53 5.91
C SER A 18 15.97 -0.86 5.93
N LEU A 19 15.62 -2.07 5.48
CA LEU A 19 14.29 -2.64 5.67
C LEU A 19 13.98 -2.81 7.16
N ASN A 20 12.69 -2.81 7.50
CA ASN A 20 12.25 -3.18 8.84
C ASN A 20 12.27 -4.70 9.03
N LYS A 21 12.23 -5.13 10.29
CA LYS A 21 12.32 -6.56 10.64
C LYS A 21 11.13 -7.37 10.11
N GLY A 22 9.93 -6.79 10.07
CA GLY A 22 8.73 -7.48 9.59
C GLY A 22 8.80 -7.75 8.09
N GLU A 23 9.29 -6.79 7.32
CA GLU A 23 9.54 -6.97 5.89
C GLU A 23 10.66 -7.99 5.64
N ASN A 24 11.78 -7.93 6.37
CA ASN A 24 12.83 -8.95 6.25
C ASN A 24 12.30 -10.37 6.51
N ALA A 25 11.51 -10.56 7.57
CA ALA A 25 10.90 -11.85 7.88
C ALA A 25 9.95 -12.31 6.76
N TYR A 26 9.16 -11.39 6.20
CA TYR A 26 8.28 -11.69 5.06
C TYR A 26 9.07 -12.12 3.81
N ILE A 27 10.17 -11.44 3.52
CA ILE A 27 11.05 -11.78 2.40
C ILE A 27 11.63 -13.18 2.62
N GLU A 28 12.21 -13.45 3.79
CA GLU A 28 12.80 -14.76 4.10
C GLU A 28 11.82 -15.91 3.85
N GLU A 29 10.58 -15.77 4.30
CA GLU A 29 9.52 -16.76 4.06
C GLU A 29 9.13 -16.84 2.57
N ARG A 30 8.96 -15.69 1.90
CA ARG A 30 8.57 -15.62 0.49
C ARG A 30 9.63 -16.22 -0.43
N MET A 31 10.91 -16.05 -0.13
CA MET A 31 12.00 -16.50 -0.99
C MET A 31 12.00 -18.02 -1.18
N VAL A 32 11.58 -18.79 -0.17
CA VAL A 32 11.40 -20.25 -0.28
C VAL A 32 10.36 -20.60 -1.34
N LYS A 33 9.26 -19.84 -1.39
CA LYS A 33 8.19 -20.03 -2.37
C LYS A 33 8.61 -19.60 -3.78
N ILE A 34 9.38 -18.52 -3.90
CA ILE A 34 9.95 -18.07 -5.18
C ILE A 34 10.92 -19.10 -5.74
N GLU A 35 11.83 -19.62 -4.91
CA GLU A 35 12.79 -20.66 -5.30
C GLU A 35 12.07 -21.87 -5.88
N LYS A 36 11.09 -22.41 -5.14
CA LYS A 36 10.25 -23.52 -5.60
C LYS A 36 9.54 -23.21 -6.93
N CYS A 37 8.93 -22.03 -7.06
CA CYS A 37 8.24 -21.63 -8.29
C CYS A 37 9.20 -21.59 -9.49
N LEU A 38 10.42 -21.08 -9.31
CA LEU A 38 11.42 -21.02 -10.37
C LEU A 38 11.93 -22.43 -10.75
N GLU A 39 12.15 -23.31 -9.76
CA GLU A 39 12.48 -24.71 -9.99
C GLU A 39 11.39 -25.46 -10.78
N ASP A 40 10.12 -25.30 -10.37
CA ASP A 40 8.96 -25.91 -11.04
C ASP A 40 8.82 -25.43 -12.50
N ASN A 41 9.35 -24.24 -12.83
CA ASN A 41 9.42 -23.69 -14.18
C ASN A 41 10.74 -24.02 -14.91
N GLY A 42 11.56 -24.94 -14.38
CA GLY A 42 12.80 -25.40 -15.00
C GLY A 42 13.99 -24.44 -14.86
N ILE A 43 13.90 -23.43 -14.00
CA ILE A 43 14.96 -22.45 -13.74
C ILE A 43 15.74 -22.91 -12.51
N ASN A 44 16.78 -23.72 -12.74
CA ASN A 44 17.67 -24.19 -11.68
C ASN A 44 18.64 -23.08 -11.27
N LEU A 45 18.52 -22.62 -10.02
CA LEU A 45 19.33 -21.54 -9.46
C LEU A 45 20.46 -22.10 -8.60
N LYS A 46 21.51 -21.29 -8.40
CA LYS A 46 22.55 -21.60 -7.41
C LYS A 46 22.03 -21.21 -6.03
N VAL A 47 22.55 -21.89 -5.00
CA VAL A 47 22.25 -21.54 -3.60
C VAL A 47 22.52 -20.05 -3.36
N GLY A 48 21.50 -19.34 -2.84
CA GLY A 48 21.59 -17.91 -2.57
C GLY A 48 21.50 -16.99 -3.80
N SER A 49 21.16 -17.51 -4.98
CA SER A 49 21.01 -16.72 -6.21
C SER A 49 19.56 -16.51 -6.64
N VAL A 50 18.60 -16.69 -5.73
CA VAL A 50 17.18 -16.50 -6.03
C VAL A 50 16.89 -15.00 -6.25
N PRO A 51 16.37 -14.60 -7.42
CA PRO A 51 16.19 -13.19 -7.74
C PRO A 51 15.02 -12.59 -6.98
N HIS A 52 15.16 -11.31 -6.61
CA HIS A 52 14.05 -10.51 -6.11
C HIS A 52 13.29 -9.94 -7.30
N ILE A 53 12.11 -10.48 -7.60
CA ILE A 53 11.27 -10.06 -8.73
C ILE A 53 10.17 -9.12 -8.22
N ALA A 54 10.05 -7.94 -8.83
CA ALA A 54 9.01 -6.97 -8.51
C ALA A 54 8.10 -6.70 -9.71
N VAL A 55 6.79 -6.67 -9.47
CA VAL A 55 5.79 -6.21 -10.45
C VAL A 55 5.38 -4.79 -10.11
N LEU A 56 5.45 -3.90 -11.10
CA LEU A 56 5.19 -2.47 -10.93
C LEU A 56 3.92 -2.04 -11.67
N GLY A 57 2.85 -1.80 -10.93
CA GLY A 57 1.58 -1.29 -11.42
C GLY A 57 1.59 0.23 -11.59
N SER A 58 1.32 0.70 -12.80
CA SER A 58 1.28 2.13 -13.13
C SER A 58 -0.02 2.83 -12.73
N GLY A 59 -0.04 4.15 -12.84
CA GLY A 59 -1.26 4.94 -12.71
C GLY A 59 -2.09 4.97 -13.98
N GLY A 60 -3.40 5.23 -13.86
CA GLY A 60 -4.29 5.30 -15.01
C GLY A 60 -5.74 4.97 -14.75
N GLY A 61 -6.20 5.15 -13.49
CA GLY A 61 -7.56 4.82 -13.07
C GLY A 61 -7.94 3.38 -13.37
N GLU A 62 -9.19 3.19 -13.82
CA GLU A 62 -9.76 1.86 -14.06
C GLU A 62 -9.00 1.06 -15.12
N ARG A 63 -8.43 1.72 -16.14
CA ARG A 63 -7.59 1.06 -17.14
C ARG A 63 -6.37 0.40 -16.52
N ALA A 64 -5.68 1.10 -15.63
CA ALA A 64 -4.50 0.54 -14.94
C ALA A 64 -4.89 -0.56 -13.94
N MET A 65 -6.05 -0.43 -13.30
CA MET A 65 -6.62 -1.47 -12.44
C MET A 65 -6.87 -2.76 -13.21
N LEU A 66 -7.62 -2.70 -14.32
CA LEU A 66 -7.94 -3.85 -15.15
C LEU A 66 -6.70 -4.43 -15.86
N GLY A 67 -5.81 -3.56 -16.34
CA GLY A 67 -4.54 -3.96 -16.93
C GLY A 67 -3.68 -4.77 -15.97
N LEU A 68 -3.51 -4.27 -14.72
CA LEU A 68 -2.76 -5.01 -13.70
C LEU A 68 -3.44 -6.35 -13.36
N LEU A 69 -4.77 -6.36 -13.20
CA LEU A 69 -5.51 -7.60 -12.93
C LEU A 69 -5.27 -8.64 -14.03
N GLY A 70 -5.35 -8.23 -15.31
CA GLY A 70 -5.07 -9.11 -16.45
C GLY A 70 -3.64 -9.63 -16.46
N CYS A 71 -2.65 -8.78 -16.15
CA CYS A 71 -1.25 -9.21 -16.04
C CYS A 71 -1.07 -10.27 -14.93
N LEU A 72 -1.61 -10.03 -13.73
CA LEU A 72 -1.51 -10.96 -12.61
C LEU A 72 -2.24 -12.27 -12.89
N ASP A 73 -3.40 -12.20 -13.56
CA ASP A 73 -4.17 -13.37 -13.98
C ASP A 73 -3.42 -14.22 -15.01
N GLN A 74 -2.75 -13.59 -15.98
CA GLN A 74 -1.90 -14.31 -16.93
C GLN A 74 -0.69 -14.93 -16.24
N MET A 75 -0.01 -14.19 -15.35
CA MET A 75 1.11 -14.74 -14.55
C MET A 75 0.66 -15.93 -13.69
N GLY A 76 -0.57 -15.92 -13.16
CA GLY A 76 -1.14 -17.04 -12.44
C GLY A 76 -1.35 -18.27 -13.32
N GLN A 77 -1.89 -18.08 -14.53
CA GLN A 77 -2.08 -19.16 -15.52
C GLN A 77 -0.76 -19.76 -15.98
N ASP A 78 0.29 -18.94 -16.08
CA ASP A 78 1.62 -19.36 -16.50
C ASP A 78 2.46 -19.93 -15.34
N ASN A 79 1.90 -20.08 -14.13
CA ASN A 79 2.60 -20.51 -12.91
C ASN A 79 3.83 -19.65 -12.56
N LEU A 80 3.79 -18.36 -12.90
CA LEU A 80 4.86 -17.40 -12.65
C LEU A 80 4.53 -16.41 -11.52
N LEU A 81 3.27 -16.31 -11.11
CA LEU A 81 2.84 -15.35 -10.08
C LEU A 81 3.55 -15.57 -8.73
N ASP A 82 3.85 -16.82 -8.39
CA ASP A 82 4.54 -17.16 -7.15
C ASP A 82 6.03 -16.80 -7.14
N SER A 83 6.62 -16.48 -8.31
CA SER A 83 7.98 -15.95 -8.42
C SER A 83 8.11 -14.48 -7.99
N VAL A 84 6.98 -13.78 -7.83
CA VAL A 84 6.97 -12.36 -7.48
C VAL A 84 7.18 -12.17 -5.98
N LEU A 85 8.18 -11.34 -5.63
CA LEU A 85 8.46 -10.90 -4.27
C LEU A 85 7.64 -9.67 -3.91
N TYR A 86 7.68 -8.63 -4.74
CA TYR A 86 7.00 -7.36 -4.48
C TYR A 86 5.94 -7.07 -5.54
N LEU A 87 4.76 -6.64 -5.09
CA LEU A 87 3.75 -6.04 -5.95
C LEU A 87 3.58 -4.58 -5.55
N CYS A 88 4.08 -3.69 -6.41
CA CYS A 88 4.05 -2.26 -6.17
C CYS A 88 2.98 -1.60 -7.03
N GLY A 89 2.33 -0.55 -6.52
CA GLY A 89 1.32 0.17 -7.30
C GLY A 89 1.19 1.64 -6.95
N VAL A 90 0.80 2.43 -7.97
CA VAL A 90 0.39 3.83 -7.82
C VAL A 90 -0.98 4.04 -8.45
N SER A 91 -1.80 4.95 -7.91
CA SER A 91 -3.09 5.35 -8.50
C SER A 91 -3.96 4.13 -8.89
N GLY A 92 -4.44 4.02 -10.12
CA GLY A 92 -5.33 2.93 -10.57
C GLY A 92 -4.89 1.50 -10.21
N SER A 93 -3.60 1.17 -10.29
CA SER A 93 -3.12 -0.16 -9.89
C SER A 93 -3.32 -0.45 -8.39
N THR A 94 -3.30 0.57 -7.54
CA THR A 94 -3.59 0.40 -6.11
C THR A 94 -5.03 -0.01 -5.85
N TRP A 95 -5.96 0.28 -6.77
CA TRP A 95 -7.34 -0.19 -6.69
C TRP A 95 -7.41 -1.71 -6.87
N CYS A 96 -6.69 -2.23 -7.87
CA CYS A 96 -6.57 -3.67 -8.11
C CYS A 96 -5.97 -4.36 -6.89
N MET A 97 -4.84 -3.84 -6.39
CA MET A 97 -4.21 -4.34 -5.16
C MET A 97 -5.17 -4.26 -3.96
N SER A 98 -5.93 -3.18 -3.81
CA SER A 98 -6.86 -3.04 -2.67
C SER A 98 -7.92 -4.13 -2.66
N ILE A 99 -8.42 -4.55 -3.84
CA ILE A 99 -9.41 -5.62 -3.98
C ILE A 99 -8.76 -7.00 -3.77
N LEU A 100 -7.62 -7.25 -4.40
CA LEU A 100 -6.96 -8.55 -4.33
C LEU A 100 -6.55 -8.90 -2.90
N TYR A 101 -5.95 -7.95 -2.18
CA TYR A 101 -5.51 -8.16 -0.81
C TYR A 101 -6.67 -8.16 0.21
N GLU A 102 -7.94 -8.04 -0.20
CA GLU A 102 -9.09 -8.40 0.65
C GLU A 102 -8.97 -9.87 1.08
N ASP A 103 -8.60 -10.75 0.14
CA ASP A 103 -8.39 -12.18 0.35
C ASP A 103 -6.94 -12.45 0.82
N PRO A 104 -6.72 -13.14 1.95
CA PRO A 104 -5.39 -13.48 2.46
C PRO A 104 -4.57 -14.39 1.54
N ASP A 105 -5.20 -15.14 0.63
CA ASP A 105 -4.56 -16.15 -0.21
C ASP A 105 -4.85 -15.91 -1.70
N TRP A 106 -5.08 -14.65 -2.08
CA TRP A 106 -5.55 -14.29 -3.42
C TRP A 106 -4.64 -14.78 -4.55
N SER A 107 -3.31 -14.80 -4.36
CA SER A 107 -2.39 -15.18 -5.43
C SER A 107 -2.46 -16.67 -5.76
N SER A 108 -2.75 -17.51 -4.75
CA SER A 108 -2.98 -18.94 -4.95
C SER A 108 -4.40 -19.25 -5.44
N ASN A 109 -5.36 -18.35 -5.17
CA ASN A 109 -6.77 -18.54 -5.50
C ASN A 109 -7.26 -17.69 -6.69
N LEU A 110 -6.37 -17.01 -7.42
CA LEU A 110 -6.74 -15.96 -8.38
C LEU A 110 -7.71 -16.47 -9.46
N LEU A 111 -7.49 -17.70 -9.97
CA LEU A 111 -8.38 -18.34 -10.94
C LEU A 111 -9.81 -18.51 -10.42
N SER A 112 -9.97 -18.84 -9.13
CA SER A 112 -11.28 -18.99 -8.49
C SER A 112 -11.89 -17.65 -8.05
N LEU A 113 -11.05 -16.65 -7.80
CA LEU A 113 -11.46 -15.29 -7.44
C LEU A 113 -11.92 -14.48 -8.66
N LYS A 114 -11.31 -14.72 -9.83
CA LYS A 114 -11.57 -13.97 -11.08
C LYS A 114 -13.05 -13.82 -11.44
N PRO A 115 -13.90 -14.86 -11.42
CA PRO A 115 -15.32 -14.70 -11.74
C PRO A 115 -16.05 -13.74 -10.78
N LYS A 116 -15.69 -13.78 -9.49
CA LYS A 116 -16.25 -12.88 -8.47
C LYS A 116 -15.81 -11.43 -8.72
N LEU A 117 -14.54 -11.23 -9.11
CA LEU A 117 -14.00 -9.91 -9.46
C LEU A 117 -14.67 -9.34 -10.71
N ILE A 118 -14.77 -10.14 -11.78
CA ILE A 118 -15.45 -9.72 -13.01
C ILE A 118 -16.88 -9.33 -12.70
N LYS A 119 -17.61 -10.18 -11.98
CA LYS A 119 -19.00 -9.89 -11.56
C LYS A 119 -19.07 -8.56 -10.82
N ARG A 120 -18.27 -8.36 -9.77
CA ARG A 120 -18.19 -7.11 -8.99
C ARG A 120 -17.95 -5.90 -9.89
N LEU A 121 -17.00 -5.99 -10.83
CA LEU A 121 -16.60 -4.87 -11.68
C LEU A 121 -17.62 -4.56 -12.78
N THR A 122 -18.36 -5.56 -13.25
CA THR A 122 -19.43 -5.37 -14.26
C THR A 122 -20.76 -4.87 -13.67
N GLU A 123 -20.94 -4.99 -12.35
CA GLU A 123 -22.17 -4.56 -11.69
C GLU A 123 -22.24 -3.03 -11.54
N THR A 124 -23.45 -2.48 -11.69
CA THR A 124 -23.71 -1.07 -11.45
C THR A 124 -23.64 -0.80 -9.94
N PRO A 125 -22.99 0.30 -9.47
CA PRO A 125 -23.02 0.65 -8.06
C PRO A 125 -24.42 1.17 -7.75
N THR A 126 -25.21 0.41 -7.01
CA THR A 126 -26.62 0.77 -6.71
C THR A 126 -26.80 1.37 -5.32
N ASP A 127 -25.80 1.26 -4.45
CA ASP A 127 -25.95 1.56 -3.03
C ASP A 127 -25.39 2.95 -2.67
N LEU A 128 -26.17 3.99 -2.98
CA LEU A 128 -25.87 5.38 -2.62
C LEU A 128 -25.76 5.59 -1.10
N SER A 129 -26.38 4.71 -0.29
CA SER A 129 -26.31 4.81 1.18
C SER A 129 -24.88 4.60 1.68
N LYS A 130 -24.08 3.75 1.01
CA LYS A 130 -22.65 3.57 1.33
C LYS A 130 -21.82 4.80 1.06
N ILE A 131 -22.11 5.51 -0.04
CA ILE A 131 -21.44 6.76 -0.39
C ILE A 131 -21.75 7.81 0.68
N ILE A 132 -23.04 8.01 0.98
CA ILE A 132 -23.49 8.98 2.00
C ILE A 132 -22.90 8.63 3.37
N GLY A 133 -22.93 7.36 3.77
CA GLY A 133 -22.37 6.89 5.03
C GLY A 133 -20.86 7.15 5.13
N TRP A 134 -20.10 6.93 4.06
CA TRP A 134 -18.68 7.28 4.03
C TRP A 134 -18.49 8.79 4.17
N LEU A 135 -19.16 9.61 3.35
CA LEU A 135 -19.01 11.06 3.41
C LEU A 135 -19.37 11.62 4.79
N THR A 136 -20.42 11.09 5.41
CA THR A 136 -20.86 11.49 6.76
C THR A 136 -19.80 11.22 7.80
N GLU A 137 -19.09 10.09 7.72
CA GLU A 137 -17.94 9.81 8.60
C GLU A 137 -16.73 10.68 8.24
N ALA A 138 -16.43 10.83 6.95
CA ALA A 138 -15.27 11.59 6.49
C ALA A 138 -15.32 13.07 6.93
N ILE A 139 -16.49 13.70 6.90
CA ILE A 139 -16.70 15.11 7.31
C ILE A 139 -16.38 15.32 8.80
N LYS A 140 -16.49 14.29 9.64
CA LYS A 140 -16.13 14.38 11.07
C LYS A 140 -14.62 14.47 11.29
N HIS A 141 -13.81 14.18 10.29
CA HIS A 141 -12.36 14.21 10.41
C HIS A 141 -11.81 15.59 10.06
N GLU A 142 -10.89 16.11 10.88
CA GLU A 142 -10.19 17.38 10.62
C GLU A 142 -9.43 17.40 9.28
N ASN A 143 -9.07 16.22 8.77
CA ASN A 143 -8.33 16.09 7.52
C ASN A 143 -9.22 16.02 6.28
N TYR A 144 -10.55 16.08 6.41
CA TYR A 144 -11.52 16.04 5.30
C TYR A 144 -11.12 16.95 4.14
N SER A 145 -11.31 16.44 2.92
CA SER A 145 -10.91 17.09 1.67
C SER A 145 -11.73 16.60 0.48
N LEU A 146 -11.55 17.24 -0.68
CA LEU A 146 -12.12 16.75 -1.95
C LEU A 146 -11.65 15.32 -2.30
N THR A 147 -10.52 14.88 -1.73
CA THR A 147 -10.04 13.50 -1.86
C THR A 147 -11.05 12.50 -1.32
N ASP A 148 -11.69 12.83 -0.19
CA ASP A 148 -12.69 11.97 0.46
C ASP A 148 -13.97 11.88 -0.39
N ILE A 149 -14.37 13.00 -1.01
CA ILE A 149 -15.48 13.02 -1.98
C ILE A 149 -15.16 12.13 -3.18
N TRP A 150 -13.96 12.29 -3.75
CA TRP A 150 -13.53 11.50 -4.90
C TRP A 150 -13.40 10.01 -4.55
N ALA A 151 -12.93 9.67 -3.34
CA ALA A 151 -12.87 8.30 -2.82
C ALA A 151 -14.25 7.66 -2.77
N ALA A 152 -15.19 8.35 -2.11
CA ALA A 152 -16.54 7.85 -1.88
C ALA A 152 -17.35 7.76 -3.18
N THR A 153 -16.99 8.52 -4.22
CA THR A 153 -17.70 8.55 -5.49
C THR A 153 -16.98 7.76 -6.57
N VAL A 154 -15.87 8.28 -7.11
CA VAL A 154 -15.17 7.71 -8.26
C VAL A 154 -14.56 6.35 -7.93
N THR A 155 -13.85 6.23 -6.81
CA THR A 155 -13.24 4.94 -6.45
C THR A 155 -14.31 3.92 -6.12
N TYR A 156 -15.35 4.28 -5.37
CA TYR A 156 -16.50 3.38 -5.17
C TYR A 156 -17.16 2.96 -6.49
N ALA A 157 -17.31 3.90 -7.43
CA ALA A 157 -17.90 3.64 -8.74
C ALA A 157 -17.02 2.76 -9.64
N CYS A 158 -15.70 2.73 -9.48
CA CYS A 158 -14.82 1.85 -10.27
C CYS A 158 -14.56 0.50 -9.56
N VAL A 159 -14.35 0.52 -8.24
CA VAL A 159 -13.97 -0.64 -7.42
C VAL A 159 -15.19 -1.45 -6.97
N LYS A 160 -16.39 -0.82 -6.93
CA LYS A 160 -17.69 -1.43 -6.57
C LYS A 160 -17.72 -2.13 -5.22
N GLY A 161 -16.79 -1.77 -4.34
CA GLY A 161 -16.70 -2.27 -2.98
C GLY A 161 -15.71 -1.45 -2.17
N ILE A 162 -15.87 -1.48 -0.86
CA ILE A 162 -15.06 -0.71 0.08
C ILE A 162 -14.59 -1.68 1.15
N ASP A 163 -13.35 -2.14 1.03
CA ASP A 163 -12.70 -2.87 2.11
C ASP A 163 -12.21 -1.88 3.16
N ARG A 164 -12.95 -1.79 4.27
CA ARG A 164 -12.60 -0.93 5.40
C ARG A 164 -11.51 -1.52 6.30
N SER A 165 -10.96 -2.70 6.00
CA SER A 165 -9.87 -3.29 6.77
C SER A 165 -8.59 -2.46 6.65
N GLN A 166 -7.86 -2.37 7.76
CA GLN A 166 -6.62 -1.59 7.82
C GLN A 166 -5.48 -2.33 7.12
N LEU A 167 -4.62 -1.59 6.41
CA LEU A 167 -3.39 -2.13 5.82
C LEU A 167 -2.49 -2.78 6.88
N SER A 168 -2.41 -2.21 8.09
CA SER A 168 -1.65 -2.76 9.21
C SER A 168 -2.17 -4.11 9.72
N GLY A 169 -3.43 -4.46 9.43
CA GLY A 169 -3.97 -5.78 9.72
C GLY A 169 -3.36 -6.89 8.86
N GLN A 170 -2.62 -6.54 7.80
CA GLN A 170 -1.96 -7.50 6.93
C GLN A 170 -0.59 -7.96 7.44
N LYS A 171 -0.05 -7.37 8.52
CA LYS A 171 1.29 -7.71 9.06
C LYS A 171 1.43 -9.15 9.53
N GLN A 172 0.33 -9.76 9.96
CA GLN A 172 0.31 -11.12 10.51
C GLN A 172 -0.04 -12.17 9.44
N ARG A 173 -0.10 -11.78 8.17
CA ARG A 173 -0.39 -12.72 7.09
C ARG A 173 0.89 -13.42 6.65
N ASP A 174 0.75 -14.69 6.34
CA ASP A 174 1.80 -15.52 5.76
C ASP A 174 2.25 -14.96 4.41
N ALA A 175 3.44 -15.39 3.96
CA ALA A 175 4.05 -14.92 2.71
C ALA A 175 3.44 -15.57 1.45
N THR A 176 2.15 -15.93 1.50
CA THR A 176 1.41 -16.55 0.39
C THR A 176 1.33 -15.64 -0.82
N ASN A 177 1.19 -14.32 -0.64
CA ASN A 177 1.10 -13.34 -1.71
C ASN A 177 2.42 -12.58 -1.89
N PRO A 178 2.62 -11.85 -2.99
CA PRO A 178 3.67 -10.84 -3.07
C PRO A 178 3.51 -9.78 -1.97
N TYR A 179 4.60 -9.20 -1.51
CA TYR A 179 4.58 -8.11 -0.53
C TYR A 179 4.04 -6.82 -1.16
N PRO A 180 2.94 -6.23 -0.65
CA PRO A 180 2.32 -5.08 -1.27
C PRO A 180 3.00 -3.76 -0.89
N ILE A 181 3.35 -2.96 -1.89
CA ILE A 181 3.87 -1.59 -1.71
C ILE A 181 2.97 -0.60 -2.45
N TYR A 182 2.42 0.36 -1.72
CA TYR A 182 1.63 1.47 -2.26
C TYR A 182 2.47 2.74 -2.23
N ALA A 183 2.59 3.45 -3.35
CA ALA A 183 3.44 4.63 -3.43
C ALA A 183 2.67 5.90 -3.82
N VAL A 184 3.11 7.05 -3.30
CA VAL A 184 2.62 8.39 -3.62
C VAL A 184 3.77 9.36 -3.81
N VAL A 185 3.54 10.36 -4.64
CA VAL A 185 4.36 11.57 -4.66
C VAL A 185 3.80 12.62 -3.69
N ASP A 186 4.60 13.00 -2.70
CA ASP A 186 4.38 14.19 -1.91
C ASP A 186 4.87 15.43 -2.67
N LYS A 187 3.93 16.25 -3.13
CA LYS A 187 4.22 17.49 -3.86
C LYS A 187 4.56 18.67 -2.94
N GLY A 188 4.27 18.56 -1.63
CA GLY A 188 4.52 19.57 -0.61
C GLY A 188 5.95 19.53 -0.07
N LEU A 189 6.62 18.40 -0.16
CA LEU A 189 8.05 18.23 0.07
C LEU A 189 8.83 18.47 -1.23
N LYS A 190 9.09 19.75 -1.53
CA LYS A 190 10.20 20.14 -2.40
C LYS A 190 11.38 20.45 -1.48
N GLN A 191 12.48 19.72 -1.57
CA GLN A 191 13.71 20.18 -0.94
C GLN A 191 14.17 21.47 -1.64
N ASP A 192 14.77 22.38 -0.89
CA ASP A 192 15.48 23.52 -1.47
C ASP A 192 16.56 22.99 -2.43
N GLY A 193 16.43 23.30 -3.72
CA GLY A 193 17.42 22.97 -4.75
C GLY A 193 17.36 21.58 -5.38
N GLN A 194 16.40 20.70 -5.04
CA GLN A 194 16.22 19.42 -5.77
C GLN A 194 15.08 19.46 -6.80
N THR A 195 15.29 18.78 -7.92
CA THR A 195 14.32 18.65 -9.03
C THR A 195 13.43 17.40 -8.92
N ALA A 196 13.76 16.44 -8.04
CA ALA A 196 13.06 15.17 -7.92
C ALA A 196 11.90 15.21 -6.92
N ALA A 197 10.81 14.51 -7.25
CA ALA A 197 9.63 14.36 -6.41
C ALA A 197 9.94 13.51 -5.15
N CYS A 198 9.39 13.90 -4.00
CA CYS A 198 9.53 13.13 -2.77
C CYS A 198 8.50 11.98 -2.76
N TRP A 199 8.99 10.74 -2.73
CA TRP A 199 8.14 9.55 -2.67
C TRP A 199 7.87 9.15 -1.24
N PHE A 200 6.59 8.90 -0.95
CA PHE A 200 6.14 8.28 0.29
C PHE A 200 5.57 6.90 -0.04
N GLU A 201 5.94 5.94 0.79
CA GLU A 201 5.69 4.52 0.62
C GLU A 201 4.83 4.01 1.76
N LEU A 202 3.88 3.12 1.47
CA LEU A 202 3.10 2.40 2.46
C LEU A 202 3.15 0.90 2.18
N SER A 203 3.41 0.15 3.23
CA SER A 203 3.36 -1.31 3.26
C SER A 203 2.53 -1.76 4.47
N PRO A 204 2.27 -3.07 4.64
CA PRO A 204 1.66 -3.57 5.87
C PRO A 204 2.40 -3.15 7.13
N HIS A 205 3.74 -3.12 7.08
CA HIS A 205 4.60 -2.89 8.24
C HIS A 205 4.81 -1.42 8.53
N GLU A 206 5.21 -0.64 7.53
CA GLU A 206 5.59 0.75 7.72
C GLU A 206 5.08 1.67 6.61
N ALA A 207 4.98 2.96 6.97
CA ALA A 207 4.67 4.06 6.07
C ALA A 207 5.72 5.16 6.25
N GLY A 208 6.30 5.68 5.16
CA GLY A 208 7.41 6.63 5.30
C GLY A 208 8.04 7.10 4.01
N TYR A 209 9.12 7.86 4.17
CA TYR A 209 9.90 8.42 3.08
C TYR A 209 11.23 7.69 2.94
N SER A 210 11.34 6.84 1.92
CA SER A 210 12.51 6.00 1.68
C SER A 210 13.78 6.82 1.42
N HIS A 211 13.64 8.02 0.83
CA HIS A 211 14.78 8.92 0.56
C HIS A 211 15.51 9.38 1.84
N VAL A 212 14.74 9.77 2.87
CA VAL A 212 15.30 10.20 4.16
C VAL A 212 15.44 9.04 5.15
N GLY A 213 14.88 7.87 4.83
CA GLY A 213 14.88 6.70 5.71
C GLY A 213 14.00 6.89 6.95
N ALA A 214 12.95 7.71 6.86
CA ALA A 214 12.08 8.03 7.98
C ALA A 214 10.73 7.33 7.83
N PHE A 215 10.45 6.42 8.74
CA PHE A 215 9.29 5.54 8.70
C PHE A 215 8.57 5.50 10.03
N ILE A 216 7.26 5.34 9.97
CA ILE A 216 6.41 5.03 11.12
C ILE A 216 5.76 3.66 10.90
N ASP A 217 5.31 3.06 11.98
CA ASP A 217 4.41 1.91 11.89
C ASP A 217 3.15 2.27 11.10
N THR A 218 2.72 1.43 10.16
CA THR A 218 1.53 1.71 9.32
C THR A 218 0.26 1.95 10.13
N SER A 219 0.13 1.37 11.33
CA SER A 219 -1.01 1.63 12.22
C SER A 219 -1.04 3.06 12.78
N ALA A 220 0.10 3.75 12.78
CA ALA A 220 0.23 5.13 13.20
C ALA A 220 0.07 6.12 12.04
N PHE A 221 -0.17 5.64 10.81
CA PHE A 221 -0.44 6.50 9.66
C PHE A 221 -1.69 7.35 9.89
N GLY A 222 -1.54 8.67 9.72
CA GLY A 222 -2.55 9.69 9.91
C GLY A 222 -2.54 10.36 11.29
N CYS A 223 -1.75 9.83 12.25
CA CYS A 223 -1.49 10.48 13.53
C CYS A 223 -0.66 11.77 13.37
N GLN A 224 -0.64 12.59 14.42
CA GLN A 224 0.19 13.80 14.47
C GLN A 224 1.47 13.56 15.28
N PHE A 225 2.59 13.98 14.74
CA PHE A 225 3.92 13.87 15.32
C PHE A 225 4.61 15.24 15.33
N GLU A 226 5.41 15.48 16.36
CA GLU A 226 6.26 16.66 16.49
C GLU A 226 7.61 16.21 17.04
N ALA A 227 8.70 16.59 16.36
CA ALA A 227 10.07 16.14 16.65
C ALA A 227 10.19 14.60 16.81
N GLY A 228 9.43 13.86 16.00
CA GLY A 228 9.37 12.40 16.04
C GLY A 228 8.51 11.82 17.16
N VAL A 229 7.94 12.62 18.06
CA VAL A 229 7.09 12.14 19.16
C VAL A 229 5.62 12.19 18.77
N LEU A 230 4.87 11.14 19.07
CA LEU A 230 3.42 11.07 18.85
C LEU A 230 2.70 12.08 19.76
N LYS A 231 2.01 13.04 19.16
CA LYS A 231 1.25 14.09 19.87
C LYS A 231 -0.23 13.76 19.99
N GLN A 232 -0.81 13.23 18.92
CA GLN A 232 -2.23 12.89 18.88
C GLN A 232 -2.44 11.58 18.14
N LYS A 233 -3.06 10.62 18.83
CA LYS A 233 -3.58 9.39 18.21
C LYS A 233 -4.86 9.69 17.45
N LEU A 234 -5.03 9.05 16.31
CA LEU A 234 -6.34 8.90 15.68
C LEU A 234 -7.26 8.12 16.62
N THR A 235 -8.47 8.62 16.87
CA THR A 235 -9.49 7.90 17.64
C THR A 235 -9.88 6.60 16.92
N ARG A 236 -10.06 5.48 17.64
CA ARG A 236 -10.48 4.20 17.05
C ARG A 236 -11.75 4.40 16.20
N GLY A 237 -11.69 4.02 14.92
CA GLY A 237 -12.74 4.26 13.93
C GLY A 237 -12.47 5.40 12.93
N THR A 238 -11.48 6.26 13.20
CA THR A 238 -11.10 7.41 12.33
C THR A 238 -9.89 7.17 11.43
N SER A 239 -9.33 5.95 11.45
CA SER A 239 -8.21 5.58 10.59
C SER A 239 -8.70 5.36 9.16
N CYS A 240 -8.53 6.38 8.32
CA CYS A 240 -8.56 6.26 6.86
C CYS A 240 -7.31 5.51 6.33
N THR A 241 -6.87 4.43 6.99
CA THR A 241 -5.84 3.49 6.48
C THR A 241 -6.50 2.23 5.92
N CYS A 242 -7.79 2.34 5.57
CA CYS A 242 -8.51 1.39 4.73
C CYS A 242 -7.76 1.26 3.39
N LYS A 243 -7.61 0.06 2.82
CA LYS A 243 -6.81 -0.17 1.61
C LYS A 243 -7.25 0.70 0.43
N VAL A 244 -8.55 0.98 0.34
CA VAL A 244 -9.14 1.92 -0.62
C VAL A 244 -8.81 3.37 -0.25
N CYS A 245 -8.81 3.74 1.03
CA CYS A 245 -8.36 5.06 1.47
C CYS A 245 -6.86 5.27 1.24
N VAL A 246 -6.02 4.24 1.37
CA VAL A 246 -4.60 4.30 0.99
C VAL A 246 -4.48 4.54 -0.52
N ALA A 247 -5.24 3.83 -1.34
CA ALA A 247 -5.28 4.07 -2.78
C ALA A 247 -5.72 5.50 -3.19
N VAL A 248 -6.41 6.23 -2.31
CA VAL A 248 -7.05 7.51 -2.61
C VAL A 248 -6.38 8.71 -1.90
N LEU A 249 -6.03 8.59 -0.62
CA LEU A 249 -5.30 9.61 0.15
C LEU A 249 -3.91 9.89 -0.45
N LEU A 250 -3.36 8.89 -1.13
CA LEU A 250 -2.13 8.95 -1.90
C LEU A 250 -2.27 9.66 -3.26
N GLN A 251 -3.42 10.21 -3.61
CA GLN A 251 -3.57 10.91 -4.89
C GLN A 251 -3.24 12.42 -4.81
N ILE A 252 -3.21 13.03 -3.60
CA ILE A 252 -3.19 14.51 -3.49
C ILE A 252 -2.03 15.09 -2.66
N GLY A 253 -1.27 14.31 -1.87
CA GLY A 253 0.01 14.76 -1.28
C GLY A 253 -0.04 16.09 -0.49
N LYS A 254 -1.22 16.53 -0.02
CA LYS A 254 -1.44 17.90 0.49
C LYS A 254 -1.31 18.03 2.01
N LYS A 255 -1.35 16.95 2.80
CA LYS A 255 -1.41 17.03 4.27
C LYS A 255 -0.35 16.21 5.01
N THR A 256 0.57 15.53 4.33
CA THR A 256 1.73 14.88 4.97
C THR A 256 2.75 15.89 5.52
N ARG A 257 2.70 17.15 5.11
CA ARG A 257 3.71 18.16 5.50
C ARG A 257 3.55 18.72 6.92
N GLU A 258 2.33 18.95 7.40
CA GLU A 258 2.11 19.64 8.69
C GLU A 258 2.13 18.71 9.90
N ARG A 259 2.05 17.38 9.70
CA ARG A 259 1.79 16.43 10.79
C ARG A 259 2.93 15.48 11.15
N TYR A 260 4.04 15.44 10.42
CA TYR A 260 5.04 14.38 10.61
C TYR A 260 6.46 14.86 10.94
N TYR A 261 6.85 16.08 10.54
CA TYR A 261 8.27 16.49 10.58
C TYR A 261 8.52 17.97 10.88
N ARG A 262 7.68 18.60 11.72
CA ARG A 262 8.13 19.81 12.44
C ARG A 262 8.67 19.43 13.81
#